data_AF-A0A3D5B982-F1
#
_entry.id   AF-A0A3D5B982-F1
#
_cell.length_a   1.000
_cell.length_b   1.000
_cell.length_c   1.000
_cell.angle_alpha   90.00
_cell.angle_beta   90.00
_cell.angle_gamma   90.00
#
_symmetry.space_group_name_H-M   'P 1'
#
loop_
_entity.id
_entity.type
_entity.pdbx_description
1 polymer ?
#
loop_
_entity_poly.entity_id
_entity_poly.type
_entity_poly.pdbx_seq_one_letter_code
_entity_poly.pdbx_strand_id
1 'polypeptide(L)' 'MAKIIDVEGIGPVYAKKLIAVGITTTNKLLKQGATPKSRKELEDKSGISGTLILEWVNHADLHRIKGVAEEYSDLLE' A
#
# COMPACT_ATOMS: atom_id res chain seq x y z
N MET A 1 2.41 -5.95 -12.10
CA MET A 1 2.48 -5.35 -10.75
C MET A 1 1.05 -5.07 -10.31
N ALA A 2 0.70 -5.38 -9.06
CA ALA A 2 -0.63 -5.07 -8.52
C ALA A 2 -0.92 -3.56 -8.60
N LYS A 3 -2.19 -3.19 -8.85
CA LYS A 3 -2.58 -1.78 -8.90
C LYS A 3 -2.78 -1.28 -7.48
N ILE A 4 -2.61 0.03 -7.29
CA ILE A 4 -2.79 0.65 -5.98
C ILE A 4 -4.23 0.49 -5.44
N ILE A 5 -5.22 0.40 -6.33
CA ILE A 5 -6.64 0.23 -5.97
C ILE A 5 -6.97 -1.20 -5.50
N ASP A 6 -6.11 -2.17 -5.79
CA ASP A 6 -6.30 -3.56 -5.34
C ASP A 6 -5.83 -3.76 -3.89
N VAL A 7 -5.21 -2.74 -3.27
CA VAL A 7 -4.80 -2.77 -1.86
C VAL A 7 -6.02 -2.56 -0.98
N GLU A 8 -6.22 -3.46 -0.03
CA GLU A 8 -7.30 -3.35 0.96
C GLU A 8 -7.25 -1.99 1.69
N GLY A 9 -8.40 -1.33 1.80
CA GLY A 9 -8.51 0.02 2.38
C GLY A 9 -8.21 1.18 1.43
N ILE A 10 -7.61 0.96 0.25
CA ILE A 10 -7.43 2.01 -0.76
C ILE A 10 -8.66 2.10 -1.65
N GLY A 11 -9.64 2.90 -1.21
CA GLY A 11 -10.80 3.25 -2.02
C GLY A 11 -10.47 4.14 -3.23
N PRO A 12 -11.41 4.33 -4.18
CA PRO A 12 -11.19 5.10 -5.42
C PRO A 12 -10.79 6.57 -5.17
N VAL A 13 -11.19 7.15 -4.04
CA VAL A 13 -10.82 8.51 -3.63
C VAL A 13 -9.32 8.59 -3.31
N TYR A 14 -8.81 7.68 -2.48
CA TYR A 14 -7.39 7.65 -2.12
C TYR A 14 -6.53 7.18 -3.29
N ALA A 15 -7.02 6.23 -4.10
CA ALA A 15 -6.36 5.81 -5.32
C ALA A 15 -6.12 7.01 -6.26
N LYS A 16 -7.12 7.88 -6.48
CA LYS A 16 -6.96 9.09 -7.30
C LYS A 16 -5.88 10.03 -6.74
N LYS A 17 -5.85 10.26 -5.42
CA LYS A 17 -4.84 11.10 -4.77
C LYS A 17 -3.43 10.52 -4.92
N LEU A 18 -3.28 9.21 -4.74
CA LEU A 18 -2.01 8.49 -4.92
C LEU A 18 -1.54 8.53 -6.38
N ILE A 19 -2.46 8.33 -7.33
CA ILE A 19 -2.17 8.43 -8.77
C ILE A 19 -1.72 9.84 -9.15
N ALA A 20 -2.35 10.89 -8.59
CA ALA A 20 -1.97 12.28 -8.83
C ALA A 20 -0.54 12.60 -8.37
N VAL A 21 -0.04 11.93 -7.31
CA VAL A 21 1.36 12.04 -6.86
C VAL A 21 2.28 10.99 -7.51
N GLY A 22 1.82 10.29 -8.54
CA GLY A 22 2.60 9.35 -9.35
C GLY A 22 2.64 7.91 -8.82
N ILE A 23 1.93 7.60 -7.74
CA ILE A 23 1.78 6.24 -7.18
C ILE A 23 0.60 5.53 -7.86
N THR A 24 0.93 4.72 -8.86
CA THR A 24 -0.03 3.94 -9.66
C THR A 24 -0.02 2.45 -9.32
N THR A 25 1.05 1.96 -8.70
CA THR A 25 1.28 0.56 -8.40
C THR A 25 1.75 0.37 -6.98
N THR A 26 1.53 -0.83 -6.44
CA THR A 26 1.94 -1.20 -5.09
C THR A 26 3.46 -1.10 -4.89
N ASN A 27 4.25 -1.45 -5.89
CA ASN A 27 5.71 -1.27 -5.84
C ASN A 27 6.15 0.19 -5.71
N LYS A 28 5.44 1.12 -6.34
CA LYS A 28 5.72 2.56 -6.18
C LYS A 28 5.35 3.03 -4.77
N LEU A 29 4.25 2.52 -4.22
CA LEU A 29 3.87 2.80 -2.83
C LEU A 29 4.94 2.29 -1.86
N LEU A 30 5.38 1.04 -2.00
CA LEU A 30 6.43 0.47 -1.14
C LEU A 30 7.73 1.26 -1.24
N LYS A 31 8.14 1.65 -2.45
CA LYS A 31 9.37 2.41 -2.66
C LYS A 31 9.29 3.83 -2.07
N GLN A 32 8.19 4.53 -2.26
CA GLN A 32 8.01 5.90 -1.77
C GLN A 32 7.50 5.98 -0.33
N GLY A 33 7.01 4.88 0.22
CA GLY A 33 6.50 4.77 1.59
C GLY A 33 7.43 4.02 2.55
N ALA A 34 8.62 3.61 2.11
CA ALA A 34 9.55 2.79 2.90
C ALA A 34 10.02 3.48 4.20
N THR A 35 10.25 4.80 4.16
CA THR A 35 10.83 5.54 5.29
C THR A 35 9.83 6.52 5.90
N PRO A 36 9.96 6.88 7.19
CA PRO A 36 9.14 7.90 7.83
C PRO A 36 9.20 9.25 7.10
N LYS A 37 10.39 9.62 6.60
CA LYS A 37 10.59 10.86 5.84
C LYS A 37 9.79 10.83 4.53
N SER A 38 9.91 9.76 3.76
CA SER A 38 9.22 9.66 2.47
C SER A 38 7.70 9.55 2.63
N ARG A 39 7.20 8.90 3.70
CA ARG A 39 5.76 8.93 4.05
C ARG A 39 5.27 10.33 4.39
N LYS A 40 6.07 11.13 5.10
CA LYS A 40 5.74 12.53 5.40
C LYS A 40 5.69 13.39 4.13
N GLU A 41 6.61 13.16 3.18
CA GLU A 41 6.56 13.82 1.87
C GLU A 41 5.32 13.41 1.06
N LEU A 42 4.90 12.14 1.16
CA LEU A 42 3.66 11.69 0.54
C LEU A 42 2.42 12.27 1.21
N GLU A 43 2.43 12.42 2.53
CA GLU A 43 1.36 13.09 3.27
C GLU A 43 1.16 14.51 2.77
N ASP A 44 2.24 15.28 2.63
CA ASP A 44 2.21 16.66 2.16
C ASP A 44 1.71 16.77 0.70
N LYS A 45 2.18 15.87 -0.17
CA LYS A 45 1.81 15.87 -1.60
C LYS A 45 0.40 15.35 -1.88
N SER A 46 -0.04 14.32 -1.16
CA SER A 46 -1.30 13.62 -1.43
C SER A 46 -2.44 14.06 -0.51
N GLY A 47 -2.14 14.75 0.59
CA GLY A 47 -3.11 15.09 1.64
C GLY A 47 -3.71 13.84 2.29
N ILE A 48 -2.92 12.78 2.45
CA ILE A 48 -3.29 11.53 3.10
C ILE A 48 -2.40 11.38 4.33
N SER A 49 -2.98 11.10 5.49
CA SER A 49 -2.19 10.92 6.72
C SER A 49 -1.10 9.84 6.55
N GLY A 50 0.10 10.13 7.06
CA GLY A 50 1.23 9.23 7.09
C GLY A 50 0.95 7.92 7.81
N THR A 51 -0.01 7.89 8.73
CA THR A 51 -0.51 6.68 9.39
C THR A 51 -1.20 5.76 8.39
N LEU A 52 -2.14 6.28 7.60
CA LEU A 52 -2.83 5.51 6.55
C LEU A 52 -1.84 5.02 5.48
N ILE A 53 -0.88 5.87 5.10
CA ILE A 53 0.17 5.48 4.15
C ILE A 53 1.00 4.33 4.71
N LEU A 54 1.35 4.35 6.00
CA LEU A 54 2.08 3.26 6.65
C LEU A 54 1.26 1.97 6.66
N GLU A 55 -0.02 2.02 6.99
CA GLU A 55 -0.90 0.85 6.96
C GLU A 55 -0.92 0.22 5.57
N TRP A 56 -1.14 1.00 4.51
CA TRP A 56 -1.16 0.47 3.15
C TRP A 56 0.20 -0.06 2.69
N VAL A 57 1.29 0.56 3.12
CA VAL A 57 2.65 0.06 2.88
C VAL A 57 2.83 -1.31 3.54
N ASN A 58 2.34 -1.49 4.77
CA ASN A 58 2.39 -2.78 5.47
C ASN A 58 1.52 -3.85 4.79
N HIS A 59 0.27 -3.52 4.42
CA HIS A 59 -0.59 -4.43 3.65
C HIS A 59 0.06 -4.84 2.33
N ALA A 60 0.58 -3.86 1.59
CA ALA A 60 1.30 -4.09 0.35
C ALA A 60 2.53 -4.99 0.51
N ASP A 61 3.24 -4.88 1.63
CA ASP A 61 4.44 -5.67 1.92
C ASP A 61 4.08 -7.10 2.31
N LEU A 62 3.05 -7.29 3.14
CA LEU A 62 2.52 -8.62 3.49
C LEU A 62 2.05 -9.40 2.25
N HIS A 63 1.41 -8.73 1.29
CA HIS A 63 1.01 -9.35 0.02
C HIS A 63 2.20 -9.81 -0.86
N ARG A 64 3.42 -9.35 -0.60
CA ARG A 64 4.63 -9.83 -1.31
C ARG A 64 5.18 -11.13 -0.73
N ILE A 65 4.80 -11.47 0.50
CA ILE A 65 5.17 -12.74 1.11
C ILE A 65 4.29 -13.81 0.48
N LYS A 66 4.82 -14.51 -0.54
CA LYS A 66 4.22 -15.77 -1.02
C LYS A 66 4.12 -16.72 0.18
N GLY A 67 2.92 -17.19 0.50
CA GLY A 67 2.72 -18.18 1.57
C GLY A 67 1.74 -17.82 2.68
N VAL A 68 1.47 -16.53 2.98
CA VAL A 68 0.55 -16.20 4.10
C VAL A 68 -0.91 -16.55 3.77
N ALA A 69 -1.29 -16.65 2.50
CA ALA A 69 -2.61 -17.16 2.10
C ALA A 69 -2.63 -18.69 1.87
N GLU A 70 -1.47 -19.31 1.66
CA GLU A 70 -1.36 -20.75 1.38
C GLU A 70 -1.26 -21.57 2.67
N GLU A 71 -0.62 -21.06 3.73
CA GLU A 71 -0.46 -21.80 5.00
C GLU A 71 -1.71 -21.84 5.90
N TYR A 72 -2.76 -21.07 5.62
CA TYR A 72 -4.06 -21.22 6.29
C TYR A 72 -5.00 -22.20 5.59
N SER A 73 -4.63 -22.72 4.41
CA SER A 73 -5.44 -23.71 3.70
C SER A 73 -5.32 -25.12 4.31
N ASP A 74 -4.21 -25.42 4.97
CA ASP A 74 -3.95 -26.71 5.65
C ASP A 74 -4.58 -26.79 7.06
N LEU A 75 -5.06 -25.67 7.63
CA LEU A 75 -5.70 -25.63 8.95
C LEU A 75 -7.21 -25.90 8.91
N LEU A 76 -7.74 -26.21 7.72
CA LEU A 76 -9.15 -26.50 7.44
C LEU A 76 -9.34 -27.88 6.76
N GLU A 77 -8.33 -28.76 6.83
CA GLU A 77 -8.45 -30.19 6.51
C GLU A 77 -8.62 -31.05 7.77
#